data_AF-A0A2V2UXU3-F1
#
_entry.id   AF-A0A2V2UXU3-F1
#
_cell.length_a   1.000
_cell.length_b   1.000
_cell.length_c   1.000
_cell.angle_alpha   90.00
_cell.angle_beta   90.00
_cell.angle_gamma   90.00
#
_symmetry.space_group_name_H-M   'P 1'
#
loop_
_entity.id
_entity.type
_entity.pdbx_description
1 polymer ?
#
loop_
_entity_poly.entity_id
_entity_poly.type
_entity_poly.pdbx_seq_one_letter_code
_entity_poly.pdbx_strand_id
1 'polypeptide(L)'
;MPLYLPDTVVLQLYRDDGEAEFAGYMDANSLTFVALGDAERPALCGIDATAQLHHEGAQRALVSAAGIVSGIRRRRLCIALGMSELSHLLRRAYNTEKGNRSNSITGSTEKVLLAHAFSDAVWAEESFHCLSTTCRVGNVVSTGIGSATRDLAVDKWRLDQDIMELRGELMIARTVYDYRHCGYESNRPISGIKEEEMKRVNAIESNREEARKWQLSVFCERAKHEAEKMIKKLEQRGGATLDELERTLEAKKRESSALQADRESRIWEYEHTLEKIRTRKQDKESASERLRQAMQQPEQELSLRQSAIETREQQLEMVQLDGARGREAIMRERHSIEVVRRTVREERRRQRRQWIHQIKEMNAKFPEQARLLAEERKKKCEQATAKEDVAERALAADIKMIEEYLPKLISLEDIPVNPEETDIIRRQFDEVFTQ
;
A
#
# COMPACT_ATOMS: atom_id res chain seq x y z
N MET A 1 26.27 34.52 4.79
CA MET A 1 25.54 35.24 3.74
C MET A 1 24.25 34.48 3.46
N PRO A 2 23.09 35.15 3.33
CA PRO A 2 21.96 34.52 2.65
C PRO A 2 22.45 34.10 1.26
N LEU A 3 22.06 32.91 0.80
CA LEU A 3 22.46 32.41 -0.51
C LEU A 3 21.99 33.38 -1.59
N TYR A 4 22.92 33.85 -2.41
CA TYR A 4 22.66 34.62 -3.63
C TYR A 4 21.61 33.88 -4.46
N LEU A 5 20.44 34.49 -4.64
CA LEU A 5 19.38 34.00 -5.52
C LEU A 5 19.41 34.88 -6.77
N PRO A 6 20.13 34.47 -7.83
CA PRO A 6 20.34 35.30 -9.02
C PRO A 6 19.05 35.60 -9.81
N ASP A 7 18.00 34.81 -9.58
CA ASP A 7 16.88 34.75 -10.51
C ASP A 7 15.70 35.61 -10.04
N THR A 8 15.15 36.38 -10.99
CA THR A 8 13.88 37.07 -10.78
C THR A 8 12.74 36.06 -10.82
N VAL A 9 12.03 35.89 -9.71
CA VAL A 9 10.91 34.96 -9.60
C VAL A 9 9.60 35.71 -9.79
N VAL A 10 8.75 35.21 -10.69
CA VAL A 10 7.42 35.77 -10.93
C VAL A 10 6.36 34.74 -10.61
N LEU A 11 5.43 35.09 -9.73
CA LEU A 11 4.25 34.29 -9.38
C LEU A 11 3.00 35.07 -9.79
N GLN A 12 2.20 34.50 -10.70
CA GLN A 12 0.93 35.07 -11.13
C GLN A 12 -0.22 34.21 -10.61
N LEU A 13 -1.10 34.85 -9.84
CA LEU A 13 -2.35 34.26 -9.37
C LEU A 13 -3.48 34.81 -10.22
N TYR A 14 -4.21 33.91 -10.87
CA TYR A 14 -5.42 34.24 -11.63
C TYR A 14 -6.62 33.85 -10.77
N ARG A 15 -7.62 34.73 -10.72
CA ARG A 15 -8.90 34.44 -10.11
C ARG A 15 -9.99 34.51 -11.16
N ASP A 16 -10.48 33.36 -11.58
CA ASP A 16 -11.62 33.24 -12.48
C ASP A 16 -12.92 33.14 -11.66
N ASP A 17 -13.98 33.84 -12.06
CA ASP A 17 -15.25 33.86 -11.32
C ASP A 17 -16.17 32.68 -11.73
N GLY A 18 -15.82 31.88 -12.75
CA GLY A 18 -16.52 30.64 -13.10
C GLY A 18 -15.80 29.71 -14.10
N GLU A 19 -16.19 28.42 -14.14
CA GLU A 19 -15.59 27.37 -15.00
C GLU A 19 -15.69 27.67 -16.51
N ALA A 20 -16.72 28.40 -16.94
CA ALA A 20 -16.91 28.77 -18.34
C ALA A 20 -15.93 29.88 -18.81
N GLU A 21 -15.45 30.71 -17.89
CA GLU A 21 -14.50 31.79 -18.18
C GLU A 21 -13.06 31.24 -18.25
N PHE A 22 -12.76 30.23 -17.43
CA PHE A 22 -11.50 29.47 -17.48
C PHE A 22 -11.26 28.81 -18.85
N ALA A 23 -12.30 28.24 -19.46
CA ALA A 23 -12.21 27.59 -20.77
C ALA A 23 -11.92 28.57 -21.92
N GLY A 24 -12.23 29.86 -21.73
CA GLY A 24 -12.08 30.90 -22.76
C GLY A 24 -10.76 31.67 -22.70
N TYR A 25 -9.87 31.43 -21.73
CA TYR A 25 -8.72 32.30 -21.44
C TYR A 25 -9.13 33.79 -21.41
N MET A 26 -10.31 34.11 -20.89
CA MET A 26 -10.72 35.50 -20.71
C MET A 26 -10.07 35.99 -19.42
N ASP A 27 -9.03 36.82 -19.56
CA ASP A 27 -8.19 37.29 -18.47
C ASP A 27 -9.03 37.88 -17.32
N ALA A 28 -9.13 37.12 -16.24
CA ALA A 28 -9.73 37.55 -15.00
C ALA A 28 -8.71 38.33 -14.13
N ASN A 29 -9.18 38.89 -13.02
CA ASN A 29 -8.34 39.68 -12.11
C ASN A 29 -7.08 38.89 -11.73
N SER A 30 -5.90 39.44 -12.05
CA SER A 30 -4.61 38.80 -11.78
C SER A 30 -3.84 39.56 -10.70
N LEU A 31 -3.23 38.80 -9.78
CA LEU A 31 -2.30 39.31 -8.79
C LEU A 31 -0.91 38.76 -9.11
N THR A 32 0.02 39.66 -9.43
CA THR A 32 1.40 39.29 -9.79
C THR A 32 2.35 39.66 -8.66
N PHE A 33 3.05 38.67 -8.10
CA PHE A 33 4.19 38.86 -7.22
C PHE A 33 5.48 38.74 -8.03
N VAL A 34 6.35 39.74 -7.90
CA VAL A 34 7.68 39.75 -8.55
C VAL A 34 8.73 39.90 -7.46
N ALA A 35 9.53 38.86 -7.26
CA ALA A 35 10.76 38.93 -6.49
C ALA A 35 11.90 39.25 -7.46
N LEU A 36 12.37 40.50 -7.44
CA LEU A 36 13.48 40.93 -8.27
C LEU A 36 14.80 40.41 -7.68
N GLY A 37 15.76 40.08 -8.55
CA GLY A 37 17.10 39.68 -8.11
C GLY A 37 17.84 40.80 -7.36
N ASP A 38 18.97 40.46 -6.75
CA ASP A 38 19.72 41.36 -5.87
C ASP A 38 20.24 42.62 -6.59
N ALA A 39 20.16 43.78 -5.92
CA ALA A 39 20.58 45.09 -6.43
C ALA A 39 22.02 45.48 -6.03
N GLU A 40 22.77 44.54 -5.46
CA GLU A 40 24.13 44.76 -4.94
C GLU A 40 25.15 45.04 -6.06
N ARG A 41 26.32 45.60 -5.73
CA ARG A 41 27.38 45.84 -6.72
C ARG A 41 28.35 44.65 -6.78
N PRO A 42 28.74 44.17 -7.97
CA PRO A 42 29.66 43.03 -8.11
C PRO A 42 30.99 43.18 -7.39
N ALA A 43 31.49 44.42 -7.28
CA ALA A 43 32.79 44.74 -6.71
C ALA A 43 32.90 44.45 -5.19
N LEU A 44 31.77 44.38 -4.48
CA LEU A 44 31.73 44.18 -3.03
C LEU A 44 31.40 42.74 -2.62
N CYS A 45 30.82 41.94 -3.52
CA CYS A 45 30.35 40.59 -3.24
C CYS A 45 31.33 39.48 -3.63
N GLY A 46 32.52 39.81 -4.16
CA GLY A 46 33.56 38.83 -4.52
C GLY A 46 33.07 37.79 -5.54
N ILE A 47 32.26 38.22 -6.50
CA ILE A 47 31.51 37.36 -7.42
C ILE A 47 32.47 36.66 -8.39
N ASP A 48 32.36 35.33 -8.52
CA ASP A 48 33.09 34.53 -9.51
C ASP A 48 32.68 34.90 -10.96
N ALA A 49 33.55 34.68 -11.94
CA ALA A 49 33.31 35.02 -13.35
C ALA A 49 32.05 34.36 -13.92
N THR A 50 31.67 33.20 -13.39
CA THR A 50 30.43 32.49 -13.76
C THR A 50 29.17 33.17 -13.21
N ALA A 51 29.23 33.69 -11.98
CA ALA A 51 28.13 34.38 -11.32
C ALA A 51 27.98 35.86 -11.76
N GLN A 52 29.02 36.45 -12.35
CA GLN A 52 28.97 37.79 -12.91
C GLN A 52 27.91 37.93 -14.02
N LEU A 53 27.79 36.93 -14.91
CA LEU A 53 26.81 36.96 -16.00
C LEU A 53 25.38 37.00 -15.47
N HIS A 54 25.09 36.24 -14.40
CA HIS A 54 23.79 36.21 -13.75
C HIS A 54 23.48 37.54 -13.06
N HIS A 55 24.46 38.14 -12.40
CA HIS A 55 24.34 39.46 -11.79
C HIS A 55 24.01 40.55 -12.82
N GLU A 56 24.75 40.58 -13.93
CA GLU A 56 24.50 41.56 -15.00
C GLU A 56 23.11 41.38 -15.63
N GLY A 57 22.61 40.15 -15.70
CA GLY A 57 21.24 39.83 -16.13
C GLY A 57 20.19 40.37 -15.17
N ALA A 58 20.33 40.09 -13.87
CA ALA A 58 19.44 40.59 -12.82
C ALA A 58 19.44 42.13 -12.75
N GLN A 59 20.61 42.76 -12.84
CA GLN A 59 20.75 44.21 -12.86
C GLN A 59 20.08 44.84 -14.10
N ARG A 60 20.19 44.21 -15.27
CA ARG A 60 19.46 44.66 -16.47
C ARG A 60 17.95 44.59 -16.29
N ALA A 61 17.44 43.50 -15.71
CA ALA A 61 16.02 43.34 -15.41
C ALA A 61 15.52 44.39 -14.40
N LEU A 62 16.27 44.62 -13.32
CA LEU A 62 15.99 45.65 -12.32
C LEU A 62 15.92 47.06 -12.92
N VAL A 63 16.94 47.45 -13.70
CA VAL A 63 17.00 48.79 -14.32
C VAL A 63 15.89 48.97 -15.35
N SER A 64 15.58 47.93 -16.12
CA SER A 64 14.46 47.91 -17.06
C SER A 64 13.13 48.12 -16.33
N ALA A 65 12.85 47.34 -15.29
CA ALA A 65 11.64 47.47 -14.48
C ALA A 65 11.54 48.85 -13.83
N ALA A 66 12.59 49.33 -13.18
CA ALA A 66 12.62 50.66 -12.56
C ALA A 66 12.39 51.78 -13.60
N GLY A 67 12.97 51.65 -14.80
CA GLY A 67 12.79 52.57 -15.92
C GLY A 67 11.34 52.61 -16.43
N ILE A 68 10.70 51.44 -16.55
CA ILE A 68 9.30 51.31 -16.94
C ILE A 68 8.39 51.95 -15.89
N VAL A 69 8.51 51.55 -14.63
CA VAL A 69 7.65 52.08 -13.55
C VAL A 69 7.84 53.60 -13.38
N SER A 70 9.08 54.08 -13.44
CA SER A 70 9.38 55.51 -13.39
C SER A 70 8.80 56.26 -14.61
N GLY A 71 8.90 55.67 -15.81
CA GLY A 71 8.32 56.20 -17.04
C GLY A 71 6.81 56.34 -16.97
N ILE A 72 6.14 55.30 -16.47
CA ILE A 72 4.68 55.28 -16.27
C ILE A 72 4.29 56.36 -15.25
N ARG A 73 4.98 56.40 -14.10
CA ARG A 73 4.70 57.38 -13.03
C ARG A 73 4.93 58.82 -13.49
N ARG A 74 6.00 59.07 -14.26
CA ARG A 74 6.34 60.40 -14.80
C ARG A 74 5.55 60.76 -16.06
N ARG A 75 4.61 59.91 -16.49
CA ARG A 75 3.79 60.12 -17.70
C ARG A 75 4.65 60.40 -18.92
N ARG A 76 5.70 59.58 -19.12
CA ARG A 76 6.49 59.65 -20.35
C ARG A 76 5.66 59.14 -21.52
N LEU A 77 5.81 59.81 -22.66
CA LEU A 77 5.13 59.46 -23.91
C LEU A 77 5.57 58.09 -24.45
N CYS A 78 6.84 57.72 -24.22
CA CYS A 78 7.39 56.44 -24.65
C CYS A 78 7.92 55.68 -23.44
N ILE A 79 7.57 54.40 -23.36
CA ILE A 79 8.00 53.47 -22.31
C ILE A 79 8.54 52.23 -23.00
N ALA A 80 9.72 51.78 -22.60
CA ALA A 80 10.41 50.65 -23.21
C ALA A 80 9.80 49.31 -22.78
N LEU A 81 8.54 49.07 -23.15
CA LEU A 81 7.87 47.79 -22.99
C LEU A 81 8.28 46.85 -24.13
N GLY A 82 8.56 45.58 -23.82
CA GLY A 82 8.90 44.54 -24.81
C GLY A 82 10.38 44.29 -25.06
N MET A 83 11.28 44.91 -24.27
CA MET A 83 12.73 44.69 -24.35
C MET A 83 13.21 43.53 -23.45
N SER A 84 12.34 43.00 -22.59
CA SER A 84 12.61 41.90 -21.65
C SER A 84 11.32 41.16 -21.30
N GLU A 85 11.40 39.90 -20.88
CA GLU A 85 10.23 39.12 -20.43
C GLU A 85 9.49 39.83 -19.29
N LEU A 86 10.23 40.36 -18.31
CA LEU A 86 9.66 41.16 -17.23
C LEU A 86 8.90 42.40 -17.75
N SER A 87 9.41 43.06 -18.80
CA SER A 87 8.70 44.20 -19.41
C SER A 87 7.40 43.80 -20.13
N HIS A 88 7.30 42.57 -20.66
CA HIS A 88 6.05 42.05 -21.21
C HIS A 88 5.05 41.73 -20.09
N LEU A 89 5.51 41.19 -18.97
CA LEU A 89 4.66 40.96 -17.80
C LEU A 89 4.15 42.28 -17.22
N LEU A 90 5.01 43.29 -17.11
CA LEU A 90 4.62 44.64 -16.70
C LEU A 90 3.66 45.28 -17.72
N ARG A 91 3.81 45.03 -19.03
CA ARG A 91 2.87 45.51 -20.05
C ARG A 91 1.44 45.06 -19.75
N ARG A 92 1.27 43.79 -19.36
CA ARG A 92 -0.02 43.21 -18.95
C ARG A 92 -0.49 43.74 -17.60
N ALA A 93 0.37 43.74 -16.59
CA ALA A 93 0.02 44.22 -15.25
C ALA A 93 -0.41 45.70 -15.21
N TYR A 94 0.06 46.51 -16.17
CA TYR A 94 -0.34 47.91 -16.31
C TYR A 94 -1.49 48.14 -17.32
N ASN A 95 -2.13 47.10 -17.85
CA ASN A 95 -3.19 47.18 -18.88
C ASN A 95 -2.78 48.01 -20.11
N THR A 96 -1.51 47.89 -20.51
CA THR A 96 -0.94 48.68 -21.62
C THR A 96 -0.88 47.93 -22.94
N GLU A 97 -1.30 46.67 -22.98
CA GLU A 97 -1.27 45.82 -24.18
C GLU A 97 -2.27 46.31 -25.23
N LYS A 98 -1.79 46.69 -26.41
CA LYS A 98 -2.60 47.21 -27.50
C LYS A 98 -3.54 46.13 -28.05
N GLY A 99 -4.82 46.46 -28.20
CA GLY A 99 -5.83 45.57 -28.78
C GLY A 99 -6.45 44.56 -27.80
N ASN A 100 -6.07 44.59 -26.52
CA ASN A 100 -6.74 43.79 -25.52
C ASN A 100 -8.18 44.31 -25.29
N ARG A 101 -9.17 43.45 -25.53
CA ARG A 101 -10.60 43.79 -25.42
C ARG A 101 -11.03 44.09 -23.98
N SER A 102 -10.28 43.59 -23.00
CA SER A 102 -10.57 43.79 -21.58
C SER A 102 -10.07 45.14 -21.04
N ASN A 103 -9.19 45.86 -21.74
CA ASN A 103 -8.64 47.14 -21.26
C ASN A 103 -9.71 48.21 -20.97
N SER A 104 -10.87 48.16 -21.64
CA SER A 104 -12.00 49.07 -21.37
C SER A 104 -12.85 48.66 -20.15
N ILE A 105 -12.63 47.46 -19.63
CA ILE A 105 -13.37 46.84 -18.51
C ILE A 105 -12.52 46.82 -17.24
N THR A 106 -11.19 46.69 -17.38
CA THR A 106 -10.26 46.61 -16.24
C THR A 106 -10.10 47.95 -15.53
N GLY A 107 -10.25 47.97 -14.20
CA GLY A 107 -10.00 49.14 -13.35
C GLY A 107 -8.52 49.51 -13.21
N SER A 108 -8.22 50.52 -12.39
CA SER A 108 -6.84 50.92 -12.11
C SER A 108 -6.08 49.86 -11.30
N THR A 109 -4.92 49.43 -11.79
CA THR A 109 -4.09 48.44 -11.09
C THR A 109 -3.35 49.07 -9.90
N GLU A 110 -3.61 48.57 -8.68
CA GLU A 110 -2.84 48.90 -7.49
C GLU A 110 -1.48 48.19 -7.48
N LYS A 111 -0.43 48.89 -7.04
CA LYS A 111 0.95 48.39 -7.09
C LYS A 111 1.73 48.79 -5.85
N VAL A 112 2.46 47.84 -5.30
CA VAL A 112 3.30 48.04 -4.12
C VAL A 112 4.73 47.60 -4.47
N LEU A 113 5.70 48.48 -4.22
CA LEU A 113 7.12 48.16 -4.29
C LEU A 113 7.64 48.08 -2.85
N LEU A 114 8.12 46.90 -2.46
CA LEU A 114 8.81 46.69 -1.19
C LEU A 114 10.31 46.70 -1.45
N ALA A 115 11.03 47.56 -0.73
CA ALA A 115 12.48 47.63 -0.79
C ALA A 115 13.05 47.18 0.54
N HIS A 116 13.94 46.19 0.48
CA HIS A 116 14.69 45.71 1.65
C HIS A 116 16.05 46.40 1.67
N ALA A 117 16.42 46.94 2.83
CA ALA A 117 17.70 47.60 3.06
C ALA A 117 18.26 47.13 4.41
N PHE A 118 19.58 47.02 4.50
CA PHE A 118 20.25 46.60 5.72
C PHE A 118 20.43 47.78 6.68
N SER A 119 20.32 47.52 7.98
CA SER A 119 20.59 48.51 9.03
C SER A 119 22.08 48.67 9.34
N ASP A 120 22.90 47.73 8.88
CA ASP A 120 24.32 47.65 9.24
C ASP A 120 25.16 48.63 8.43
N ALA A 121 26.11 49.30 9.08
CA ALA A 121 27.00 50.27 8.45
C ALA A 121 27.87 49.68 7.33
N VAL A 122 28.12 48.36 7.37
CA VAL A 122 28.89 47.63 6.35
C VAL A 122 28.20 47.65 4.99
N TRP A 123 26.86 47.67 4.97
CA TRP A 123 26.01 47.63 3.78
C TRP A 123 25.35 48.98 3.50
N ALA A 124 25.93 50.06 4.01
CA ALA A 124 25.37 51.40 3.89
C ALA A 124 25.27 51.86 2.42
N GLU A 125 26.24 51.49 1.58
CA GLU A 125 26.24 51.86 0.16
C GLU A 125 25.18 51.10 -0.65
N GLU A 126 25.01 49.80 -0.44
CA GLU A 126 23.96 48.97 -1.03
C GLU A 126 22.59 49.45 -0.59
N SER A 127 22.43 49.69 0.71
CA SER A 127 21.18 50.18 1.29
C SER A 127 20.82 51.56 0.73
N PHE A 128 21.81 52.46 0.59
CA PHE A 128 21.63 53.74 -0.09
C PHE A 128 21.25 53.56 -1.56
N HIS A 129 21.88 52.62 -2.28
CA HIS A 129 21.53 52.33 -3.66
C HIS A 129 20.08 51.84 -3.78
N CYS A 130 19.66 50.86 -2.98
CA CYS A 130 18.29 50.35 -2.96
C CYS A 130 17.28 51.47 -2.70
N LEU A 131 17.50 52.28 -1.66
CA LEU A 131 16.63 53.41 -1.33
C LEU A 131 16.61 54.48 -2.44
N SER A 132 17.76 54.80 -3.03
CA SER A 132 17.85 55.78 -4.13
C SER A 132 17.10 55.30 -5.39
N THR A 133 17.14 54.00 -5.69
CA THR A 133 16.38 53.39 -6.79
C THR A 133 14.89 53.47 -6.50
N THR A 134 14.46 53.18 -5.26
CA THR A 134 13.06 53.34 -4.84
C THR A 134 12.60 54.78 -4.96
N CYS A 135 13.43 55.78 -4.63
CA CYS A 135 13.11 57.21 -4.86
C CYS A 135 13.01 57.59 -6.35
N ARG A 136 13.69 56.89 -7.27
CA ARG A 136 13.55 57.11 -8.72
C ARG A 136 12.23 56.54 -9.26
N VAL A 137 11.77 55.45 -8.64
CA VAL A 137 10.53 54.75 -8.99
C VAL A 137 9.31 55.41 -8.32
N GLY A 138 9.47 55.93 -7.11
CA GLY A 138 8.45 56.62 -6.34
C GLY A 138 8.85 58.04 -5.96
N ASN A 139 8.01 59.03 -6.29
CA ASN A 139 8.11 60.36 -5.68
C ASN A 139 7.50 60.28 -4.27
N VAL A 140 8.30 59.97 -3.26
CA VAL A 140 7.96 60.26 -1.86
C VAL A 140 9.09 61.06 -1.24
N VAL A 141 8.91 62.38 -1.22
CA VAL A 141 9.27 63.17 -0.06
C VAL A 141 8.04 63.14 0.84
N SER A 142 8.21 62.66 2.08
CA SER A 142 7.26 62.65 3.21
C SER A 142 6.81 61.26 3.70
N THR A 143 7.05 61.07 4.98
CA THR A 143 6.68 59.96 5.88
C THR A 143 5.21 59.52 5.72
N GLY A 144 5.01 58.36 5.09
CA GLY A 144 3.70 57.71 5.01
C GLY A 144 3.73 56.55 4.03
N ILE A 145 3.68 55.32 4.55
CA ILE A 145 3.54 54.09 3.75
C ILE A 145 2.16 54.12 3.09
N GLY A 146 2.13 54.36 1.78
CA GLY A 146 0.89 54.39 0.99
C GLY A 146 1.00 55.30 -0.24
N SER A 147 1.64 54.82 -1.31
CA SER A 147 1.62 55.49 -2.62
C SER A 147 0.47 54.94 -3.47
N ALA A 148 -0.77 55.33 -3.16
CA ALA A 148 -1.89 55.10 -4.07
C ALA A 148 -1.67 55.92 -5.35
N THR A 149 -1.33 55.25 -6.46
CA THR A 149 -1.19 55.89 -7.76
C THR A 149 -2.56 56.33 -8.26
N ARG A 150 -2.84 57.65 -8.24
CA ARG A 150 -4.02 58.24 -8.89
C ARG A 150 -4.03 57.90 -10.39
N ASP A 151 -5.23 57.59 -10.86
CA ASP A 151 -5.58 57.02 -12.15
C ASP A 151 -4.81 57.59 -13.35
N LEU A 152 -4.19 56.68 -14.12
CA LEU A 152 -3.91 56.93 -15.53
C LEU A 152 -5.23 56.84 -16.27
N ALA A 153 -5.75 57.96 -16.75
CA ALA A 153 -6.86 57.95 -17.70
C ALA A 153 -6.37 57.29 -19.00
N VAL A 154 -6.69 56.00 -19.15
CA VAL A 154 -6.28 55.11 -20.25
C VAL A 154 -6.70 55.67 -21.62
N ASP A 155 -7.73 56.53 -21.66
CA ASP A 155 -8.30 57.08 -22.89
C ASP A 155 -7.38 58.01 -23.70
N LYS A 156 -6.26 58.50 -23.13
CA LYS A 156 -5.39 59.47 -23.82
C LYS A 156 -3.92 59.07 -23.99
N TRP A 157 -3.47 57.96 -23.37
CA TRP A 157 -2.04 57.62 -23.33
C TRP A 157 -1.79 56.22 -23.90
N ARG A 158 -1.25 56.14 -25.12
CA ARG A 158 -0.92 54.89 -25.81
C ARG A 158 0.51 54.48 -25.46
N LEU A 159 0.67 53.84 -24.30
CA LEU A 159 1.97 53.44 -23.75
C LEU A 159 2.75 52.41 -24.59
N ASP A 160 2.10 51.79 -25.57
CA ASP A 160 2.65 50.74 -26.45
C ASP A 160 2.87 51.21 -27.90
N GLN A 161 2.98 52.52 -28.11
CA GLN A 161 3.13 53.08 -29.45
C GLN A 161 4.59 53.00 -29.93
N ASP A 162 4.81 52.33 -31.07
CA ASP A 162 6.13 52.18 -31.68
C ASP A 162 6.66 53.53 -32.24
N ILE A 163 7.98 53.67 -32.30
CA ILE A 163 8.69 54.86 -32.84
C ILE A 163 8.23 55.15 -34.27
N MET A 164 7.97 54.11 -35.06
CA MET A 164 7.50 54.26 -36.44
C MET A 164 6.05 54.76 -36.51
N GLU A 165 5.19 54.30 -35.60
CA GLU A 165 3.81 54.79 -35.48
C GLU A 165 3.79 56.27 -35.04
N LEU A 166 4.61 56.63 -34.04
CA LEU A 166 4.74 58.01 -33.57
C LEU A 166 5.28 58.95 -34.67
N ARG A 167 6.25 58.48 -35.46
CA ARG A 167 6.74 59.22 -36.64
C ARG A 167 5.64 59.42 -37.68
N GLY A 168 4.82 58.39 -37.93
CA GLY A 168 3.68 58.48 -38.84
C GLY A 168 2.65 59.51 -38.36
N GLU A 169 2.30 59.48 -37.07
CA GLU A 169 1.36 60.44 -36.48
C GLU A 169 1.92 61.85 -36.43
N LEU A 170 3.21 62.05 -36.11
CA LEU A 170 3.86 63.36 -36.19
C LEU A 170 3.90 63.90 -37.62
N MET A 171 4.09 63.02 -38.62
CA MET A 171 3.97 63.40 -40.02
C MET A 171 2.54 63.83 -40.36
N ILE A 172 1.52 63.11 -39.88
CA ILE A 172 0.12 63.50 -40.08
C ILE A 172 -0.16 64.84 -39.39
N ALA A 173 0.20 65.00 -38.12
CA ALA A 173 0.02 66.24 -37.37
C ALA A 173 0.75 67.42 -38.02
N ARG A 174 1.97 67.19 -38.52
CA ARG A 174 2.72 68.17 -39.31
C ARG A 174 2.00 68.51 -40.61
N THR A 175 1.50 67.53 -41.36
CA THR A 175 0.73 67.81 -42.58
C THR A 175 -0.57 68.58 -42.31
N VAL A 176 -1.21 68.37 -41.16
CA VAL A 176 -2.40 69.11 -40.71
C VAL A 176 -2.02 70.53 -40.26
N TYR A 177 -0.88 70.70 -39.59
CA TYR A 177 -0.38 72.02 -39.17
C TYR A 177 0.12 72.86 -40.34
N ASP A 178 0.81 72.22 -41.29
CA ASP A 178 1.32 72.84 -42.51
C ASP A 178 0.20 73.04 -43.56
N TYR A 179 -1.02 72.54 -43.30
CA TYR A 179 -2.18 72.77 -44.15
C TYR A 179 -2.65 74.22 -44.06
N ARG A 180 -2.23 75.05 -45.02
CA ARG A 180 -2.90 76.33 -45.29
C ARG A 180 -4.23 76.05 -45.98
N HIS A 181 -5.32 76.50 -45.37
CA HIS A 181 -6.66 76.46 -45.97
C HIS A 181 -6.67 77.28 -47.27
N CYS A 182 -6.56 76.62 -48.42
CA CYS A 182 -6.77 77.23 -49.73
C CYS A 182 -8.28 77.31 -50.01
N GLY A 183 -8.96 78.26 -49.36
CA GLY A 183 -10.35 78.57 -49.68
C GLY A 183 -10.39 79.42 -50.95
N TYR A 184 -10.95 78.86 -52.03
CA TYR A 184 -11.37 79.66 -53.19
C TYR A 184 -12.79 80.18 -52.90
N GLU A 185 -12.91 81.40 -52.38
CA GLU A 185 -14.20 82.09 -52.31
C GLU A 185 -14.57 82.62 -53.69
N SER A 186 -15.38 81.85 -54.42
CA SER A 186 -16.02 82.27 -55.67
C SER A 186 -17.53 82.28 -55.48
N ASN A 187 -18.14 83.46 -55.53
CA ASN A 187 -19.60 83.66 -55.45
C ASN A 187 -20.35 83.34 -56.77
N ARG A 188 -19.79 82.49 -57.65
CA ARG A 188 -20.50 82.01 -58.85
C ARG A 188 -20.88 80.54 -58.67
N PRO A 189 -22.16 80.16 -58.93
CA PRO A 189 -22.57 78.77 -58.92
C PRO A 189 -21.94 78.08 -60.13
N ILE A 190 -20.88 77.32 -59.91
CA ILE A 190 -20.24 76.50 -60.94
C ILE A 190 -21.00 75.17 -60.98
N SER A 191 -21.78 74.95 -62.04
CA SER A 191 -22.43 73.67 -62.29
C SER A 191 -21.38 72.60 -62.66
N GLY A 192 -21.47 71.41 -62.06
CA GLY A 192 -20.60 70.27 -62.37
C GLY A 192 -19.38 70.05 -61.46
N ILE A 193 -19.15 70.87 -60.42
CA ILE A 193 -18.02 70.70 -59.49
C ILE A 193 -17.96 69.30 -58.88
N LYS A 194 -19.08 68.79 -58.36
CA LYS A 194 -19.12 67.49 -57.66
C LYS A 194 -18.70 66.33 -58.57
N GLU A 195 -19.04 66.39 -59.85
CA GLU A 195 -18.67 65.35 -60.81
C GLU A 195 -17.18 65.45 -61.22
N GLU A 196 -16.64 66.66 -61.39
CA GLU A 196 -15.20 66.84 -61.63
C GLU A 196 -14.35 66.48 -60.42
N GLU A 197 -14.77 66.85 -59.21
CA GLU A 197 -14.12 66.47 -57.96
C GLU A 197 -14.12 64.97 -57.78
N MET A 198 -15.26 64.30 -58.00
CA MET A 198 -15.34 62.83 -57.91
C MET A 198 -14.45 62.15 -58.95
N LYS A 199 -14.36 62.67 -60.18
CA LYS A 199 -13.43 62.15 -61.20
C LYS A 199 -11.96 62.30 -60.78
N ARG A 200 -11.57 63.44 -60.21
CA ARG A 200 -10.19 63.67 -59.74
C ARG A 200 -9.86 62.85 -58.49
N VAL A 201 -10.80 62.72 -57.56
CA VAL A 201 -10.65 61.87 -56.37
C VAL A 201 -10.48 60.41 -56.79
N ASN A 202 -11.34 59.89 -57.68
CA ASN A 202 -11.24 58.52 -58.19
C ASN A 202 -9.91 58.28 -58.91
N ALA A 203 -9.43 59.25 -59.71
CA ALA A 203 -8.13 59.14 -60.37
C ALA A 203 -6.95 59.12 -59.38
N ILE A 204 -7.00 59.91 -58.32
CA ILE A 204 -5.98 59.94 -57.27
C ILE A 204 -6.01 58.64 -56.46
N GLU A 205 -7.19 58.12 -56.12
CA GLU A 205 -7.35 56.86 -55.40
C GLU A 205 -6.86 55.68 -56.24
N SER A 206 -7.22 55.61 -57.53
CA SER A 206 -6.72 54.59 -58.46
C SER A 206 -5.19 54.62 -58.55
N ASN A 207 -4.60 55.80 -58.75
CA ASN A 207 -3.14 55.93 -58.84
C ASN A 207 -2.43 55.54 -57.52
N ARG A 208 -3.03 55.86 -56.36
CA ARG A 208 -2.49 55.45 -55.04
C ARG A 208 -2.61 53.94 -54.82
N GLU A 209 -3.70 53.33 -55.24
CA GLU A 209 -3.86 51.87 -55.18
C GLU A 209 -2.90 51.15 -56.10
N GLU A 210 -2.70 51.64 -57.31
CA GLU A 210 -1.72 51.11 -58.26
C GLU A 210 -0.29 51.22 -57.70
N ALA A 211 0.07 52.36 -57.12
CA ALA A 211 1.36 52.55 -56.47
C ALA A 211 1.56 51.59 -55.28
N ARG A 212 0.52 51.39 -54.45
CA ARG A 212 0.56 50.43 -53.33
C ARG A 212 0.69 48.99 -53.81
N LYS A 213 -0.09 48.59 -54.82
CA LYS A 213 -0.01 47.25 -55.44
C LYS A 213 1.37 47.01 -56.04
N TRP A 214 1.94 48.00 -56.73
CA TRP A 214 3.28 47.91 -57.29
C TRP A 214 4.35 47.77 -56.21
N GLN A 215 4.32 48.59 -55.16
CA GLN A 215 5.26 48.51 -54.04
C GLN A 215 5.17 47.17 -53.29
N LEU A 216 3.96 46.68 -53.03
CA LEU A 216 3.73 45.37 -52.43
C LEU A 216 4.25 44.24 -53.32
N SER A 217 4.00 44.30 -54.62
CA SER A 217 4.53 43.33 -55.58
C SER A 217 6.06 43.31 -55.56
N VAL A 218 6.70 44.47 -55.62
CA VAL A 218 8.17 44.59 -55.54
C VAL A 218 8.72 44.06 -54.21
N PHE A 219 8.04 44.32 -53.10
CA PHE A 219 8.45 43.81 -51.79
C PHE A 219 8.32 42.28 -51.71
N CYS A 220 7.19 41.73 -52.15
CA CYS A 220 6.96 40.29 -52.20
C CYS A 220 7.99 39.58 -53.09
N GLU A 221 8.32 40.13 -54.25
CA GLU A 221 9.32 39.55 -55.15
C GLU A 221 10.74 39.62 -54.55
N ARG A 222 11.10 40.72 -53.86
CA ARG A 222 12.37 40.80 -53.13
C ARG A 222 12.43 39.76 -52.00
N ALA A 223 11.37 39.63 -51.21
CA ALA A 223 11.29 38.67 -50.12
C ALA A 223 11.38 37.22 -50.62
N LYS A 224 10.70 36.89 -51.72
CA LYS A 224 10.83 35.57 -52.38
C LYS A 224 12.27 35.32 -52.81
N HIS A 225 12.90 36.28 -53.47
CA HIS A 225 14.27 36.12 -53.96
C HIS A 225 15.29 35.97 -52.82
N GLU A 226 15.11 36.72 -51.72
CA GLU A 226 15.93 36.57 -50.50
C GLU A 226 15.72 35.20 -49.84
N ALA A 227 14.47 34.72 -49.76
CA ALA A 227 14.15 33.40 -49.23
C ALA A 227 14.77 32.28 -50.08
N GLU A 228 14.64 32.33 -51.40
CA GLU A 228 15.27 31.37 -52.33
C GLU A 228 16.80 31.37 -52.19
N LYS A 229 17.42 32.55 -52.02
CA LYS A 229 18.85 32.67 -51.80
C LYS A 229 19.28 32.05 -50.47
N MET A 230 18.48 32.20 -49.43
CA MET A 230 18.72 31.57 -48.12
C MET A 230 18.57 30.05 -48.21
N ILE A 231 17.53 29.54 -48.89
CA ILE A 231 17.32 28.11 -49.13
C ILE A 231 18.54 27.52 -49.84
N LYS A 232 18.97 28.09 -50.97
CA LYS A 232 20.15 27.61 -51.72
C LYS A 232 21.43 27.60 -50.88
N LYS A 233 21.64 28.60 -50.03
CA LYS A 233 22.79 28.64 -49.11
C LYS A 233 22.73 27.56 -48.04
N LEU A 234 21.53 27.25 -47.54
CA LEU A 234 21.31 26.18 -46.56
C LEU A 234 21.50 24.81 -47.20
N GLU A 235 21.00 24.59 -48.41
CA GLU A 235 21.22 23.36 -49.18
C GLU A 235 22.71 23.13 -49.46
N GLN A 236 23.46 24.18 -49.83
CA GLN A 236 24.91 24.10 -50.02
C GLN A 236 25.68 23.76 -48.75
N ARG A 237 25.23 24.23 -47.58
CA ARG A 237 25.87 23.93 -46.29
C ARG A 237 25.48 22.56 -45.74
N GLY A 238 24.23 22.16 -45.94
CA GLY A 238 23.65 20.93 -45.39
C GLY A 238 23.82 19.70 -46.27
N GLY A 239 24.13 19.87 -47.57
CA GLY A 239 24.34 18.77 -48.51
C GLY A 239 23.09 17.98 -48.89
N ALA A 240 21.91 18.40 -48.41
CA ALA A 240 20.60 17.83 -48.74
C ALA A 240 19.68 18.95 -49.25
N THR A 241 18.90 18.64 -50.28
CA THR A 241 17.90 19.57 -50.83
C THR A 241 16.65 19.64 -49.95
N LEU A 242 15.91 20.75 -50.00
CA LEU A 242 14.69 20.91 -49.22
C LEU A 242 13.65 19.81 -49.53
N ASP A 243 13.54 19.43 -50.80
CA ASP A 243 12.66 18.35 -51.26
C ASP A 243 13.06 16.97 -50.70
N GLU A 244 14.36 16.70 -50.55
CA GLU A 244 14.84 15.46 -49.93
C GLU A 244 14.54 15.41 -48.44
N LEU A 245 14.67 16.55 -47.74
CA LEU A 245 14.29 16.68 -46.34
C LEU A 245 12.79 16.50 -46.14
N GLU A 246 11.96 17.03 -47.03
CA GLU A 246 10.51 16.84 -46.99
C GLU A 246 10.14 15.37 -47.20
N ARG A 247 10.71 14.71 -48.21
CA ARG A 247 10.48 13.27 -48.47
C ARG A 247 10.93 12.39 -47.31
N THR A 248 12.08 12.68 -46.72
CA THR A 248 12.59 11.93 -45.55
C THR A 248 11.73 12.16 -44.31
N LEU A 249 11.27 13.39 -44.08
CA LEU A 249 10.33 13.70 -43.01
C LEU A 249 9.02 12.96 -43.19
N GLU A 250 8.45 12.94 -44.39
CA GLU A 250 7.23 12.17 -44.66
C GLU A 250 7.43 10.67 -44.49
N ALA A 251 8.56 10.12 -44.95
CA ALA A 251 8.90 8.72 -44.73
C ALA A 251 8.98 8.39 -43.23
N LYS A 252 9.61 9.27 -42.43
CA LYS A 252 9.69 9.12 -40.97
C LYS A 252 8.33 9.28 -40.28
N LYS A 253 7.45 10.16 -40.76
CA LYS A 253 6.06 10.25 -40.27
C LYS A 253 5.31 8.94 -40.51
N ARG A 254 5.44 8.36 -41.71
CA ARG A 254 4.83 7.06 -42.05
C ARG A 254 5.39 5.94 -41.16
N GLU A 255 6.71 5.86 -41.00
CA GLU A 255 7.36 4.89 -40.10
C GLU A 255 6.89 5.05 -38.65
N SER A 256 6.82 6.28 -38.14
CA SER A 256 6.32 6.56 -36.79
C SER A 256 4.86 6.15 -36.62
N SER A 257 4.01 6.41 -37.62
CA SER A 257 2.60 5.98 -37.57
C SER A 257 2.46 4.45 -37.58
N ALA A 258 3.30 3.74 -38.34
CA ALA A 258 3.30 2.28 -38.37
C ALA A 258 3.77 1.69 -37.03
N LEU A 259 4.82 2.27 -36.43
CA LEU A 259 5.29 1.86 -35.09
C LEU A 259 4.26 2.15 -34.00
N GLN A 260 3.53 3.26 -34.11
CA GLN A 260 2.46 3.59 -33.19
C GLN A 260 1.31 2.58 -33.29
N ALA A 261 0.88 2.23 -34.50
CA ALA A 261 -0.15 1.22 -34.71
C ALA A 261 0.27 -0.19 -34.22
N ASP A 262 1.54 -0.58 -34.43
CA ASP A 262 2.06 -1.86 -33.90
C ASP A 262 2.08 -1.88 -32.36
N ARG A 263 2.47 -0.76 -31.72
CA ARG A 263 2.42 -0.63 -30.25
C ARG A 263 0.99 -0.74 -29.72
N GLU A 264 0.04 -0.07 -30.37
CA GLU A 264 -1.37 -0.13 -30.00
C GLU A 264 -1.95 -1.54 -30.17
N SER A 265 -1.59 -2.25 -31.26
CA SER A 265 -1.96 -3.65 -31.47
C SER A 265 -1.45 -4.54 -30.34
N ARG A 266 -0.18 -4.38 -29.93
CA ARG A 266 0.40 -5.17 -28.83
C ARG A 266 -0.24 -4.84 -27.49
N ILE A 267 -0.50 -3.56 -27.21
CA ILE A 267 -1.21 -3.14 -25.99
C ILE A 267 -2.58 -3.82 -25.95
N TRP A 268 -3.32 -3.80 -27.05
CA TRP A 268 -4.63 -4.43 -27.14
C TRP A 268 -4.56 -5.96 -26.92
N GLU A 269 -3.56 -6.65 -27.48
CA GLU A 269 -3.34 -8.07 -27.23
C GLU A 269 -3.00 -8.38 -25.76
N TYR A 270 -2.19 -7.54 -25.12
CA TYR A 270 -1.88 -7.67 -23.69
C TYR A 270 -3.10 -7.42 -22.81
N GLU A 271 -3.90 -6.41 -23.10
CA GLU A 271 -5.14 -6.15 -22.37
C GLU A 271 -6.12 -7.32 -22.50
N HIS A 272 -6.29 -7.85 -23.71
CA HIS A 272 -7.17 -8.99 -23.94
C HIS A 272 -6.68 -10.28 -23.26
N THR A 273 -5.36 -10.52 -23.23
CA THR A 273 -4.79 -11.67 -22.51
C THR A 273 -4.91 -11.51 -21.00
N LEU A 274 -4.72 -10.29 -20.46
CA LEU A 274 -4.96 -9.99 -19.06
C LEU A 274 -6.42 -10.22 -18.68
N GLU A 275 -7.37 -9.83 -19.53
CA GLU A 275 -8.79 -10.03 -19.28
C GLU A 275 -9.17 -11.52 -19.28
N LYS A 276 -8.58 -12.32 -20.18
CA LYS A 276 -8.68 -13.79 -20.14
C LYS A 276 -8.10 -14.40 -18.86
N ILE A 277 -7.03 -13.82 -18.32
CA ILE A 277 -6.45 -14.28 -17.05
C ILE A 277 -7.35 -13.91 -15.87
N ARG A 278 -7.93 -12.71 -15.86
CA ARG A 278 -8.86 -12.24 -14.82
C ARG A 278 -10.09 -13.13 -14.73
N THR A 279 -10.73 -13.40 -15.86
CA THR A 279 -11.91 -14.30 -15.92
C THR A 279 -11.56 -15.71 -15.46
N ARG A 280 -10.46 -16.30 -15.95
CA ARG A 280 -9.98 -17.61 -15.46
C ARG A 280 -9.66 -17.62 -13.97
N LYS A 281 -9.11 -16.53 -13.43
CA LYS A 281 -8.82 -16.40 -11.99
C LYS A 281 -10.13 -16.39 -11.20
N GLN A 282 -11.10 -15.59 -11.62
CA GLN A 282 -12.42 -15.52 -10.99
C GLN A 282 -13.14 -16.88 -11.01
N ASP A 283 -13.10 -17.59 -12.14
CA ASP A 283 -13.67 -18.93 -12.27
C ASP A 283 -13.00 -19.91 -11.29
N LYS A 284 -11.66 -19.88 -11.18
CA LYS A 284 -10.90 -20.72 -10.25
C LYS A 284 -11.18 -20.37 -8.79
N GLU A 285 -11.28 -19.09 -8.45
CA GLU A 285 -11.65 -18.64 -7.09
C GLU A 285 -13.06 -19.12 -6.73
N SER A 286 -14.03 -18.97 -7.63
CA SER A 286 -15.39 -19.46 -7.42
C SER A 286 -15.45 -21.00 -7.29
N ALA A 287 -14.64 -21.73 -8.06
CA ALA A 287 -14.54 -23.18 -7.94
C ALA A 287 -13.90 -23.59 -6.61
N SER A 288 -12.88 -22.86 -6.15
CA SER A 288 -12.25 -23.09 -4.84
C SER A 288 -13.19 -22.81 -3.68
N GLU A 289 -14.03 -21.78 -3.78
CA GLU A 289 -15.05 -21.49 -2.76
C GLU A 289 -16.12 -22.57 -2.70
N ARG A 290 -16.61 -23.03 -3.85
CA ARG A 290 -17.55 -24.18 -3.91
C ARG A 290 -16.94 -25.43 -3.29
N LEU A 291 -15.65 -25.70 -3.55
CA LEU A 291 -14.96 -26.84 -2.95
C LEU A 291 -14.86 -26.68 -1.42
N ARG A 292 -14.51 -25.48 -0.94
CA ARG A 292 -14.43 -25.21 0.51
C ARG A 292 -15.78 -25.39 1.19
N GLN A 293 -16.87 -24.93 0.58
CA GLN A 293 -18.23 -25.18 1.06
C GLN A 293 -18.57 -26.67 1.06
N ALA A 294 -18.20 -27.40 0.00
CA ALA A 294 -18.41 -28.84 -0.07
C ALA A 294 -17.58 -29.61 0.98
N MET A 295 -16.41 -29.11 1.38
CA MET A 295 -15.57 -29.71 2.43
C MET A 295 -16.11 -29.50 3.86
N GLN A 296 -16.93 -28.47 4.10
CA GLN A 296 -17.49 -28.24 5.44
C GLN A 296 -18.39 -29.39 5.91
N GLN A 297 -19.16 -30.01 5.00
CA GLN A 297 -20.03 -31.14 5.33
C GLN A 297 -19.24 -32.39 5.81
N PRO A 298 -18.26 -32.91 5.07
CA PRO A 298 -17.47 -34.05 5.53
C PRO A 298 -16.60 -33.72 6.74
N GLU A 299 -16.13 -32.48 6.90
CA GLU A 299 -15.42 -32.07 8.13
C GLU A 299 -16.32 -32.15 9.36
N GLN A 300 -17.55 -31.64 9.25
CA GLN A 300 -18.56 -31.78 10.31
C GLN A 300 -18.88 -33.25 10.57
N GLU A 301 -19.09 -34.05 9.53
CA GLU A 301 -19.35 -35.48 9.67
C GLU A 301 -18.19 -36.23 10.34
N LEU A 302 -16.94 -35.90 9.97
CA LEU A 302 -15.75 -36.45 10.60
C LEU A 302 -15.66 -36.08 12.08
N SER A 303 -15.95 -34.83 12.44
CA SER A 303 -15.96 -34.39 13.84
C SER A 303 -17.01 -35.14 14.67
N LEU A 304 -18.20 -35.36 14.11
CA LEU A 304 -19.26 -36.15 14.73
C LEU A 304 -18.82 -37.61 14.90
N ARG A 305 -18.25 -38.22 13.85
CA ARG A 305 -17.73 -39.60 13.91
C ARG A 305 -16.60 -39.75 14.93
N GLN A 306 -15.68 -38.79 15.00
CA GLN A 306 -14.60 -38.79 16.00
C GLN A 306 -15.16 -38.74 17.42
N SER A 307 -16.10 -37.83 17.71
CA SER A 307 -16.75 -37.76 19.03
C SER A 307 -17.53 -39.05 19.38
N ALA A 308 -18.15 -39.70 18.39
CA ALA A 308 -18.84 -40.96 18.57
C ALA A 308 -17.87 -42.14 18.85
N ILE A 309 -16.65 -42.08 18.31
CA ILE A 309 -15.59 -43.06 18.59
C ILE A 309 -15.05 -42.82 20.00
N GLU A 310 -14.70 -41.59 20.36
CA GLU A 310 -14.17 -41.25 21.69
C GLU A 310 -15.14 -41.67 22.81
N THR A 311 -16.45 -41.43 22.63
CA THR A 311 -17.46 -41.86 23.60
C THR A 311 -17.55 -43.37 23.73
N ARG A 312 -17.40 -44.13 22.63
CA ARG A 312 -17.35 -45.59 22.67
C ARG A 312 -16.07 -46.12 23.30
N GLU A 313 -14.93 -45.48 23.05
CA GLU A 313 -13.66 -45.83 23.68
C GLU A 313 -13.73 -45.65 25.20
N GLN A 314 -14.29 -44.53 25.67
CA GLN A 314 -14.53 -44.31 27.10
C GLN A 314 -15.47 -45.37 27.70
N GLN A 315 -16.54 -45.75 26.99
CA GLN A 315 -17.43 -46.83 27.44
C GLN A 315 -16.71 -48.18 27.53
N LEU A 316 -15.86 -48.50 26.54
CA LEU A 316 -15.07 -49.73 26.55
C LEU A 316 -14.05 -49.75 27.69
N GLU A 317 -13.39 -48.64 27.97
CA GLU A 317 -12.46 -48.52 29.10
C GLU A 317 -13.16 -48.77 30.43
N MET A 318 -14.36 -48.20 30.64
CA MET A 318 -15.18 -48.46 31.82
C MET A 318 -15.56 -49.94 31.97
N VAL A 319 -15.99 -50.59 30.88
CA VAL A 319 -16.30 -52.03 30.89
C VAL A 319 -15.07 -52.87 31.19
N GLN A 320 -13.90 -52.51 30.67
CA GLN A 320 -12.65 -53.20 30.97
C GLN A 320 -12.25 -53.06 32.44
N LEU A 321 -12.41 -51.87 33.02
CA LEU A 321 -12.17 -51.64 34.44
C LEU A 321 -13.12 -52.44 35.33
N ASP A 322 -14.41 -52.47 35.00
CA ASP A 322 -15.39 -53.28 35.73
C ASP A 322 -15.12 -54.79 35.59
N GLY A 323 -14.73 -55.24 34.39
CA GLY A 323 -14.29 -56.61 34.16
C GLY A 323 -13.04 -56.98 34.97
N ALA A 324 -12.06 -56.06 35.07
CA ALA A 324 -10.88 -56.24 35.90
C ALA A 324 -11.22 -56.30 37.39
N ARG A 325 -12.08 -55.40 37.88
CA ARG A 325 -12.59 -55.40 39.27
C ARG A 325 -13.34 -56.68 39.59
N GLY A 326 -14.17 -57.17 38.67
CA GLY A 326 -14.87 -58.45 38.79
C GLY A 326 -13.91 -59.62 38.92
N ARG A 327 -12.88 -59.69 38.05
CA ARG A 327 -11.82 -60.71 38.15
C ARG A 327 -11.08 -60.66 39.48
N GLU A 328 -10.73 -59.46 39.95
CA GLU A 328 -10.08 -59.31 41.26
C GLU A 328 -10.97 -59.77 42.41
N ALA A 329 -12.27 -59.42 42.39
CA ALA A 329 -13.22 -59.87 43.41
C ALA A 329 -13.31 -61.39 43.46
N ILE A 330 -13.42 -62.07 42.31
CA ILE A 330 -13.41 -63.53 42.21
C ILE A 330 -12.12 -64.12 42.78
N MET A 331 -10.96 -63.54 42.45
CA MET A 331 -9.67 -64.01 42.97
C MET A 331 -9.57 -63.87 44.50
N ARG A 332 -10.07 -62.76 45.06
CA ARG A 332 -10.11 -62.55 46.51
C ARG A 332 -11.03 -63.54 47.21
N GLU A 333 -12.23 -63.79 46.66
CA GLU A 333 -13.15 -64.79 47.20
C GLU A 333 -12.57 -66.20 47.13
N ARG A 334 -11.97 -66.59 45.99
CA ARG A 334 -11.30 -67.89 45.85
C ARG A 334 -10.20 -68.05 46.89
N HIS A 335 -9.39 -67.02 47.11
CA HIS A 335 -8.36 -67.06 48.14
C HIS A 335 -8.96 -67.22 49.54
N SER A 336 -10.02 -66.47 49.86
CA SER A 336 -10.75 -66.59 51.13
C SER A 336 -11.32 -68.00 51.34
N ILE A 337 -11.96 -68.57 50.32
CA ILE A 337 -12.50 -69.94 50.35
C ILE A 337 -11.37 -70.96 50.56
N GLU A 338 -10.24 -70.81 49.88
CA GLU A 338 -9.12 -71.74 50.03
C GLU A 338 -8.51 -71.67 51.43
N VAL A 339 -8.41 -70.48 52.02
CA VAL A 339 -7.99 -70.30 53.42
C VAL A 339 -8.97 -71.02 54.36
N VAL A 340 -10.28 -70.85 54.20
CA VAL A 340 -11.29 -71.54 55.01
C VAL A 340 -11.24 -73.06 54.81
N ARG A 341 -11.04 -73.54 53.59
CA ARG A 341 -10.87 -74.98 53.33
C ARG A 341 -9.63 -75.53 54.03
N ARG A 342 -8.53 -74.78 54.01
CA ARG A 342 -7.29 -75.16 54.69
C ARG A 342 -7.48 -75.26 56.20
N THR A 343 -8.14 -74.28 56.83
CA THR A 343 -8.40 -74.33 58.28
C THR A 343 -9.28 -75.52 58.66
N VAL A 344 -10.34 -75.80 57.89
CA VAL A 344 -11.20 -76.98 58.10
C VAL A 344 -10.42 -78.30 57.96
N ARG A 345 -9.58 -78.42 56.94
CA ARG A 345 -8.73 -79.62 56.75
C ARG A 345 -7.75 -79.80 57.92
N GLU A 346 -7.13 -78.73 58.38
CA GLU A 346 -6.22 -78.75 59.52
C GLU A 346 -6.93 -79.15 60.81
N GLU A 347 -8.14 -78.66 61.04
CA GLU A 347 -8.95 -79.00 62.21
C GLU A 347 -9.38 -80.48 62.20
N ARG A 348 -9.82 -81.00 61.05
CA ARG A 348 -10.09 -82.45 60.91
C ARG A 348 -8.83 -83.30 61.14
N ARG A 349 -7.67 -82.89 60.62
CA ARG A 349 -6.38 -83.58 60.90
C ARG A 349 -6.06 -83.58 62.39
N ARG A 350 -6.36 -82.49 63.13
CA ARG A 350 -6.22 -82.44 64.60
C ARG A 350 -7.15 -83.43 65.30
N GLN A 351 -8.43 -83.45 64.92
CA GLN A 351 -9.41 -84.39 65.48
C GLN A 351 -9.00 -85.85 65.26
N ARG A 352 -8.54 -86.20 64.03
CA ARG A 352 -8.06 -87.55 63.75
C ARG A 352 -6.82 -87.92 64.56
N ARG A 353 -5.88 -86.98 64.75
CA ARG A 353 -4.73 -87.19 65.64
C ARG A 353 -5.17 -87.48 67.08
N GLN A 354 -6.17 -86.75 67.58
CA GLN A 354 -6.73 -86.99 68.92
C GLN A 354 -7.37 -88.38 69.02
N TRP A 355 -8.17 -88.79 68.03
CA TRP A 355 -8.78 -90.13 67.99
C TRP A 355 -7.72 -91.23 67.95
N ILE A 356 -6.70 -91.08 67.11
CA ILE A 356 -5.59 -92.04 67.04
C ILE A 356 -4.88 -92.14 68.38
N HIS A 357 -4.66 -91.02 69.06
CA HIS A 357 -4.04 -91.01 70.39
C HIS A 357 -4.89 -91.78 71.40
N GLN A 358 -6.20 -91.53 71.45
CA GLN A 358 -7.13 -92.27 72.31
C GLN A 358 -7.15 -93.78 72.02
N ILE A 359 -7.15 -94.18 70.75
CA ILE A 359 -7.10 -95.59 70.35
C ILE A 359 -5.78 -96.22 70.78
N LYS A 360 -4.65 -95.51 70.63
CA LYS A 360 -3.34 -96.01 71.11
C LYS A 360 -3.30 -96.16 72.62
N GLU A 361 -3.84 -95.20 73.37
CA GLU A 361 -3.93 -95.31 74.84
C GLU A 361 -4.81 -96.48 75.27
N MET A 362 -5.92 -96.75 74.58
CA MET A 362 -6.75 -97.93 74.81
C MET A 362 -5.99 -99.22 74.47
N ASN A 363 -5.36 -99.28 73.29
CA ASN A 363 -4.58 -100.43 72.83
C ASN A 363 -3.42 -100.76 73.77
N ALA A 364 -2.78 -99.76 74.39
CA ALA A 364 -1.70 -99.98 75.35
C ALA A 364 -2.19 -100.60 76.68
N LYS A 365 -3.43 -100.34 77.10
CA LYS A 365 -4.01 -100.90 78.33
C LYS A 365 -4.35 -102.38 78.21
N PHE A 366 -4.71 -102.86 77.02
CA PHE A 366 -5.10 -104.27 76.82
C PHE A 366 -3.95 -105.28 77.09
N PRO A 367 -2.72 -105.08 76.60
CA PRO A 367 -1.56 -105.91 76.95
C PRO A 367 -1.22 -105.87 78.44
N GLU A 368 -1.36 -104.71 79.10
CA GLU A 368 -1.14 -104.61 80.55
C GLU A 368 -2.19 -105.38 81.34
N GLN A 369 -3.46 -105.30 80.95
CA GLN A 369 -4.53 -106.12 81.54
C GLN A 369 -4.30 -107.62 81.31
N ALA A 370 -3.89 -108.02 80.10
CA ALA A 370 -3.54 -109.40 79.79
C ALA A 370 -2.34 -109.88 80.64
N ARG A 371 -1.33 -109.03 80.84
CA ARG A 371 -0.17 -109.33 81.70
C ARG A 371 -0.57 -109.46 83.17
N LEU A 372 -1.41 -108.55 83.70
CA LEU A 372 -1.91 -108.63 85.06
C LEU A 372 -2.72 -109.92 85.29
N LEU A 373 -3.58 -110.30 84.34
CA LEU A 373 -4.30 -111.58 84.38
C LEU A 373 -3.34 -112.78 84.35
N ALA A 374 -2.28 -112.72 83.54
CA ALA A 374 -1.24 -113.76 83.52
C ALA A 374 -0.44 -113.84 84.84
N GLU A 375 -0.17 -112.70 85.49
CA GLU A 375 0.47 -112.63 86.80
C GLU A 375 -0.45 -113.13 87.93
N GLU A 376 -1.76 -112.84 87.87
CA GLU A 376 -2.76 -113.40 88.78
C GLU A 376 -2.87 -114.92 88.64
N ARG A 377 -2.87 -115.45 87.40
CA ARG A 377 -2.86 -116.91 87.14
C ARG A 377 -1.62 -117.58 87.73
N LYS A 378 -0.43 -116.96 87.61
CA LYS A 378 0.81 -117.46 88.25
C LYS A 378 0.70 -117.52 89.78
N LYS A 379 0.04 -116.54 90.41
CA LYS A 379 -0.19 -116.54 91.87
C LYS A 379 -1.18 -117.63 92.33
N LYS A 380 -2.09 -118.06 91.46
CA LYS A 380 -3.08 -119.12 91.73
C LYS A 380 -2.62 -120.54 91.36
N CYS A 381 -1.41 -120.72 90.81
CA CYS A 381 -0.89 -122.00 90.29
C CYS A 381 -1.76 -122.66 89.19
N GLU A 382 -2.49 -121.87 88.40
CA GLU A 382 -3.31 -122.35 87.28
C GLU A 382 -2.53 -122.20 85.96
N GLN A 383 -2.54 -123.25 85.10
CA GLN A 383 -1.98 -123.16 83.74
C GLN A 383 -3.00 -122.55 82.77
N ALA A 384 -2.53 -121.70 81.86
CA ALA A 384 -3.37 -121.12 80.80
C ALA A 384 -3.98 -122.24 79.93
N THR A 385 -5.27 -122.13 79.63
CA THR A 385 -5.91 -123.07 78.72
C THR A 385 -5.51 -122.76 77.28
N ALA A 386 -5.37 -123.78 76.43
CA ALA A 386 -4.94 -123.59 75.03
C ALA A 386 -5.84 -122.63 74.22
N LYS A 387 -7.10 -122.44 74.63
CA LYS A 387 -8.03 -121.49 74.01
C LYS A 387 -7.72 -120.03 74.38
N GLU A 388 -7.27 -119.79 75.60
CA GLU A 388 -6.93 -118.44 76.08
C GLU A 388 -5.60 -117.97 75.46
N ASP A 389 -4.60 -118.84 75.36
CA ASP A 389 -3.33 -118.55 74.68
C ASP A 389 -3.53 -118.19 73.19
N VAL A 390 -4.47 -118.86 72.52
CA VAL A 390 -4.84 -118.54 71.14
C VAL A 390 -5.55 -117.19 71.06
N ALA A 391 -6.43 -116.87 72.03
CA ALA A 391 -7.12 -115.60 72.09
C ALA A 391 -6.18 -114.42 72.40
N GLU A 392 -5.20 -114.58 73.28
CA GLU A 392 -4.19 -113.55 73.59
C GLU A 392 -3.28 -113.28 72.38
N ARG A 393 -2.87 -114.34 71.64
CA ARG A 393 -2.11 -114.16 70.38
C ARG A 393 -2.94 -113.50 69.28
N ALA A 394 -4.23 -113.83 69.17
CA ALA A 394 -5.14 -113.18 68.23
C ALA A 394 -5.32 -111.69 68.58
N LEU A 395 -5.54 -111.36 69.85
CA LEU A 395 -5.66 -109.97 70.31
C LEU A 395 -4.37 -109.17 70.05
N ALA A 396 -3.20 -109.75 70.29
CA ALA A 396 -1.92 -109.11 70.01
C ALA A 396 -1.71 -108.88 68.49
N ALA A 397 -2.16 -109.81 67.65
CA ALA A 397 -2.12 -109.67 66.19
C ALA A 397 -3.09 -108.57 65.71
N ASP A 398 -4.30 -108.49 66.29
CA ASP A 398 -5.28 -107.46 65.97
C ASP A 398 -4.82 -106.06 66.39
N ILE A 399 -4.22 -105.93 67.59
CA ILE A 399 -3.62 -104.66 68.05
C ILE A 399 -2.51 -104.22 67.08
N LYS A 400 -1.63 -105.15 66.67
CA LYS A 400 -0.55 -104.86 65.73
C LYS A 400 -1.09 -104.41 64.36
N MET A 401 -2.12 -105.09 63.85
CA MET A 401 -2.81 -104.68 62.63
C MET A 401 -3.39 -103.26 62.76
N ILE A 402 -4.10 -102.96 63.86
CA ILE A 402 -4.68 -101.64 64.10
C ILE A 402 -3.58 -100.57 64.13
N GLU A 403 -2.48 -100.81 64.83
CA GLU A 403 -1.35 -99.87 64.91
C GLU A 403 -0.69 -99.57 63.56
N GLU A 404 -0.63 -100.55 62.65
CA GLU A 404 -0.12 -100.37 61.29
C GLU A 404 -1.05 -99.52 60.41
N TYR A 405 -2.36 -99.54 60.65
CA TYR A 405 -3.35 -98.75 59.90
C TYR A 405 -3.60 -97.35 60.46
N LEU A 406 -3.40 -97.11 61.76
CA LEU A 406 -3.68 -95.82 62.40
C LEU A 406 -2.97 -94.61 61.73
N PRO A 407 -1.68 -94.65 61.37
CA PRO A 407 -1.00 -93.53 60.70
C PRO A 407 -1.59 -93.18 59.33
N LYS A 408 -2.13 -94.18 58.60
CA LYS A 408 -2.70 -94.01 57.26
C LYS A 408 -4.04 -93.25 57.28
N LEU A 409 -4.70 -93.18 58.43
CA LEU A 409 -5.94 -92.40 58.63
C LEU A 409 -5.68 -90.88 58.72
N ILE A 410 -4.45 -90.45 59.04
CA ILE A 410 -4.08 -89.03 59.05
C ILE A 410 -3.90 -88.50 57.61
N SER A 411 -3.43 -89.36 56.70
CA SER A 411 -3.15 -89.03 55.30
C SER A 411 -4.35 -89.15 54.36
N LEU A 412 -5.48 -89.71 54.81
CA LEU A 412 -6.72 -89.77 54.02
C LEU A 412 -7.31 -88.37 53.84
N GLU A 413 -6.92 -87.65 52.81
CA GLU A 413 -7.57 -86.37 52.50
C GLU A 413 -9.05 -86.61 52.19
N ASP A 414 -9.95 -85.88 52.86
CA ASP A 414 -11.40 -85.92 52.59
C ASP A 414 -11.72 -85.12 51.32
N ILE A 415 -11.14 -85.50 50.18
CA ILE A 415 -11.51 -84.95 48.88
C ILE A 415 -11.57 -86.10 47.87
N PRO A 416 -12.78 -86.57 47.47
CA PRO A 416 -12.92 -87.30 46.24
C PRO A 416 -13.21 -86.27 45.15
N VAL A 417 -12.18 -85.62 44.62
CA VAL A 417 -12.32 -84.97 43.31
C VAL A 417 -10.98 -85.10 42.63
N ASN A 418 -10.95 -85.92 41.58
CA ASN A 418 -9.82 -86.01 40.68
C ASN A 418 -9.61 -84.61 40.07
N PRO A 419 -8.43 -83.97 40.25
CA PRO A 419 -8.17 -82.65 39.68
C PRO A 419 -8.39 -82.63 38.16
N GLU A 420 -8.18 -83.76 37.47
CA GLU A 420 -8.41 -83.90 36.04
C GLU A 420 -9.89 -83.79 35.64
N GLU A 421 -10.81 -84.41 36.41
CA GLU A 421 -12.25 -84.30 36.15
C GLU A 421 -12.76 -82.87 36.37
N THR A 422 -12.18 -82.17 37.34
CA THR A 422 -12.52 -80.77 37.63
C THR A 422 -12.09 -79.84 36.49
N ASP A 423 -10.93 -80.08 35.89
CA ASP A 423 -10.43 -79.32 34.74
C ASP A 423 -11.20 -79.64 33.45
N ILE A 424 -11.67 -80.88 33.26
CA ILE A 424 -12.53 -81.26 32.13
C ILE A 424 -13.87 -80.50 32.19
N ILE A 425 -14.53 -80.49 33.36
CA ILE A 425 -15.79 -79.75 33.54
C ILE A 425 -15.58 -78.24 33.31
N ARG A 426 -14.42 -77.72 33.74
CA ARG A 426 -14.09 -76.29 33.59
C ARG A 426 -13.89 -75.90 32.13
N ARG A 427 -13.20 -76.73 31.33
CA ARG A 427 -13.05 -76.52 29.88
C ARG A 427 -14.38 -76.61 29.12
N GLN A 428 -15.26 -77.53 29.51
CA GLN A 428 -16.61 -77.64 28.93
C GLN A 428 -17.46 -76.38 29.20
N PHE A 429 -17.29 -75.77 30.37
CA PHE A 429 -17.95 -74.50 30.68
C PHE A 429 -17.40 -73.34 29.84
N ASP A 430 -16.07 -73.22 29.72
CA ASP A 430 -15.45 -72.16 28.91
C ASP A 430 -15.85 -72.25 27.42
N GLU A 431 -15.99 -73.45 26.86
CA GLU A 431 -16.49 -73.65 25.48
C GLU A 431 -17.93 -73.14 25.30
N VAL A 432 -18.83 -73.36 26.25
CA VAL A 432 -20.24 -72.93 26.17
C VAL A 432 -20.39 -71.40 26.25
N PHE A 433 -19.48 -70.70 26.94
CA PHE A 433 -19.53 -69.23 27.07
C PHE A 433 -18.74 -68.48 25.98
N THR A 434 -18.04 -69.20 25.08
CA THR A 434 -17.36 -68.61 23.91
C THR A 434 -18.13 -68.71 22.60
N GLN A 435 -19.28 -69.41 22.58
CA GLN A 435 -20.31 -69.30 21.54
C GLN A 435 -21.27 -68.14 21.84
#